data_AF-A0A9X7HD39-F1
#
_entry.id   AF-A0A9X7HD39-F1
#
_cell.length_a   1.000
_cell.length_b   1.000
_cell.length_c   1.000
_cell.angle_alpha   90.00
_cell.angle_beta   90.00
_cell.angle_gamma   90.00
#
_symmetry.space_group_name_H-M   'P 1'
#
loop_
_entity.id
_entity.type
_entity.pdbx_description
1 polymer ?
#
loop_
_entity_poly.entity_id
_entity_poly.type
_entity_poly.pdbx_seq_one_letter_code
_entity_poly.pdbx_strand_id
1 'polypeptide(L)'
;MDKRLIELEVKKIQFTHIFNYNDFIYVLLWIYYNDENIGSYKSVYTMDGETEDDILNFDDNRFIKNLVESTNNSIEIAEKALMEGISSEVVGKISGLKSSLIADIKSKVS
;
A
#
# COMPACT_ATOMS: atom_id res chain seq x y z
N MET A 1 -4.52 -13.31 10.60
CA MET A 1 -5.12 -12.62 9.44
C MET A 1 -4.04 -11.74 8.84
N ASP A 2 -3.41 -12.15 7.75
CA ASP A 2 -2.44 -11.30 7.05
C ASP A 2 -3.17 -10.68 5.84
N LYS A 3 -3.96 -9.63 6.09
CA LYS A 3 -4.59 -8.85 5.02
C LYS A 3 -3.47 -7.96 4.47
N ARG A 4 -2.89 -8.32 3.31
CA ARG A 4 -1.94 -7.45 2.61
C ARG A 4 -2.68 -6.25 2.04
N LEU A 5 -2.96 -5.28 2.90
CA LEU A 5 -3.59 -4.01 2.53
C LEU A 5 -2.55 -2.95 2.22
N ILE A 6 -1.31 -3.16 2.67
CA ILE A 6 -0.19 -2.27 2.41
C ILE A 6 0.58 -2.78 1.19
N GLU A 7 0.74 -1.92 0.20
CA GLU A 7 1.55 -2.16 -0.99
C GLU A 7 2.65 -1.09 -1.05
N LEU A 8 3.84 -1.49 -1.51
CA LEU A 8 4.96 -0.60 -1.75
C LEU A 8 5.28 -0.58 -3.24
N GLU A 9 5.44 0.61 -3.80
CA GLU A 9 5.80 0.77 -5.22
C GLU A 9 7.07 1.59 -5.35
N VAL A 10 8.08 1.02 -6.02
CA VAL A 10 9.30 1.77 -6.38
C VAL A 10 8.95 2.77 -7.49
N LYS A 11 8.98 4.06 -7.16
CA LYS A 11 8.68 5.13 -8.11
C LYS A 11 9.90 5.69 -8.79
N LYS A 12 11.03 5.71 -8.09
CA LYS A 12 12.27 6.26 -8.64
C LYS A 12 13.47 5.57 -8.02
N ILE A 13 14.42 5.24 -8.88
CA ILE A 13 15.80 4.97 -8.50
C ILE A 13 16.65 5.92 -9.33
N GLN A 14 17.50 6.70 -8.69
CA GLN A 14 18.33 7.70 -9.35
C GLN A 14 19.76 7.60 -8.82
N PHE A 15 20.71 7.47 -9.74
CA PHE A 15 22.12 7.72 -9.46
C PHE A 15 22.42 9.22 -9.58
N THR A 16 23.15 9.76 -8.62
CA THR A 16 23.60 11.16 -8.61
C THR A 16 25.09 11.20 -8.34
N HIS A 17 25.84 11.77 -9.29
CA HIS A 17 27.26 12.07 -9.15
C HIS A 17 27.43 13.54 -8.77
N ILE A 18 28.16 13.82 -7.69
CA ILE A 18 28.49 15.17 -7.25
C ILE A 18 29.99 15.37 -7.45
N PHE A 19 30.37 16.28 -8.34
CA PHE A 19 31.77 16.52 -8.67
C PHE A 19 32.56 16.99 -7.43
N ASN A 20 33.68 16.34 -7.16
CA ASN A 20 34.52 16.53 -5.95
C ASN A 20 33.82 16.21 -4.62
N TYR A 21 32.76 15.40 -4.63
CA TYR A 21 32.12 14.84 -3.44
C TYR A 21 31.87 13.34 -3.67
N ASN A 22 30.90 12.75 -2.97
CA ASN A 22 30.52 11.35 -3.09
C ASN A 22 29.37 11.13 -4.08
N ASP A 23 29.29 9.88 -4.56
CA ASP A 23 28.21 9.36 -5.38
C ASP A 23 27.12 8.73 -4.52
N PHE A 24 25.87 8.91 -4.94
CA PHE A 24 24.71 8.44 -4.18
C PHE A 24 23.64 7.81 -5.07
N ILE A 25 22.92 6.85 -4.49
CA ILE A 25 21.71 6.27 -5.04
C ILE A 25 20.51 6.75 -4.23
N TYR A 26 19.61 7.46 -4.88
CA TYR A 26 18.34 7.90 -4.31
C TYR A 26 17.24 6.92 -4.69
N VAL A 27 16.48 6.45 -3.71
CA VAL A 27 15.30 5.61 -3.90
C VAL A 27 14.07 6.32 -3.36
N LEU A 28 12.98 6.30 -4.13
CA LEU A 28 11.67 6.77 -3.73
C LEU A 28 10.67 5.63 -3.86
N LEU A 29 10.05 5.28 -2.74
CA LEU A 29 8.91 4.37 -2.66
C LEU A 29 7.65 5.16 -2.36
N TRP A 30 6.54 4.77 -2.99
CA TRP A 30 5.21 5.14 -2.52
C TRP A 30 4.63 4.02 -1.67
N ILE A 31 3.90 4.43 -0.63
CA ILE A 31 3.23 3.54 0.31
C ILE A 31 1.74 3.66 0.06
N TYR A 32 1.12 2.55 -0.26
CA TYR A 32 -0.29 2.47 -0.54
C TYR A 32 -1.01 1.68 0.55
N TYR A 33 -2.21 2.09 0.90
CA TYR A 33 -3.17 1.30 1.66
C TYR A 33 -4.46 1.16 0.84
N ASN A 34 -4.78 -0.07 0.45
CA ASN A 34 -5.96 -0.36 -0.38
C ASN A 34 -6.07 0.58 -1.61
N ASP A 35 -5.01 0.64 -2.41
CA ASP A 35 -4.83 1.49 -3.61
C ASP A 35 -4.72 3.00 -3.41
N GLU A 36 -4.95 3.47 -2.20
CA GLU A 36 -4.79 4.87 -1.87
C GLU A 36 -3.36 5.11 -1.41
N ASN A 37 -2.68 6.08 -2.03
CA ASN A 37 -1.36 6.49 -1.58
C ASN A 37 -1.50 7.18 -0.22
N ILE A 38 -0.84 6.65 0.80
CA ILE A 38 -0.85 7.19 2.16
C ILE A 38 0.47 7.84 2.54
N GLY A 39 1.47 7.81 1.66
CA GLY A 39 2.78 8.35 1.96
C GLY A 39 3.88 7.90 1.02
N SER A 40 5.10 8.24 1.41
CA SER A 40 6.32 7.90 0.69
C SER A 40 7.46 7.61 1.65
N TYR A 41 8.36 6.75 1.20
CA TYR A 41 9.64 6.53 1.84
C TYR A 41 10.74 6.91 0.86
N LYS A 42 11.65 7.76 1.30
CA LYS A 42 12.84 8.17 0.54
C LYS A 42 14.05 7.65 1.28
N SER A 43 14.99 7.05 0.56
CA SER A 43 16.27 6.64 1.11
C SER A 43 17.41 7.01 0.17
N VAL A 44 18.57 7.26 0.77
CA VAL A 44 19.82 7.59 0.09
C VAL A 44 20.85 6.56 0.50
N TYR A 45 21.50 5.94 -0.49
CA TYR A 45 22.56 4.97 -0.27
C TYR A 45 23.87 5.49 -0.82
N THR A 46 24.96 5.19 -0.11
CA THR A 46 26.33 5.31 -0.64
C THR A 46 26.59 4.23 -1.68
N MET A 47 27.68 4.35 -2.44
CA MET A 47 28.07 3.33 -3.42
C MET A 47 28.52 2.01 -2.80
N ASP A 48 28.86 2.01 -1.51
CA ASP A 48 29.18 0.81 -0.74
C ASP A 48 27.91 0.10 -0.21
N GLY A 49 26.73 0.66 -0.49
CA GLY A 49 25.44 0.12 -0.09
C GLY A 49 25.01 0.49 1.34
N GLU A 50 25.73 1.41 1.98
CA GLU A 50 25.36 1.93 3.30
C GLU A 50 24.24 2.97 3.18
N THR A 51 23.29 2.97 4.11
CA THR A 51 22.25 4.01 4.17
C THR A 51 22.87 5.29 4.71
N GLU A 52 22.84 6.35 3.90
CA GLU A 52 23.31 7.68 4.28
C GLU A 52 22.20 8.51 4.95
N ASP A 53 20.97 8.40 4.43
CA ASP A 53 19.81 9.15 4.92
C ASP A 53 18.51 8.45 4.55
N ASP A 54 17.46 8.64 5.36
CA ASP A 54 16.11 8.21 5.05
C ASP A 54 15.02 9.11 5.64
N ILE A 55 13.92 9.24 4.90
CA ILE A 55 12.77 10.07 5.25
C ILE A 55 11.51 9.29 4.97
N LEU A 56 10.75 9.04 6.03
CA LEU A 56 9.40 8.51 5.97
C LEU A 56 8.40 9.66 6.12
N ASN A 57 7.52 9.82 5.13
CA ASN A 57 6.49 10.85 5.16
C ASN A 57 5.12 10.23 4.88
N PHE A 58 4.19 10.39 5.82
CA PHE A 58 2.80 9.97 5.66
C PHE A 58 1.90 11.18 5.44
N ASP A 59 0.75 10.94 4.84
CA ASP A 59 -0.31 11.92 4.70
C ASP A 59 -0.99 12.23 6.06
N ASP A 60 -1.98 13.13 6.06
CA ASP A 60 -2.74 13.52 7.25
C ASP A 60 -3.32 12.28 7.97
N ASN A 61 -3.02 12.17 9.26
CA ASN A 61 -3.43 11.03 10.09
C ASN A 61 -4.95 10.82 10.08
N ARG A 62 -5.76 11.88 9.99
CA ARG A 62 -7.23 11.74 9.92
C ARG A 62 -7.65 11.13 8.59
N PHE A 63 -7.00 11.50 7.48
CA PHE A 63 -7.23 10.85 6.20
C PHE A 63 -6.94 9.35 6.28
N ILE A 64 -5.77 8.97 6.80
CA ILE A 64 -5.37 7.56 6.91
C ILE A 64 -6.34 6.78 7.81
N LYS A 65 -6.75 7.34 8.94
CA LYS A 65 -7.73 6.70 9.84
C LYS A 65 -9.08 6.48 9.15
N ASN A 66 -9.61 7.50 8.48
CA ASN A 66 -10.88 7.39 7.77
C ASN A 66 -10.82 6.33 6.66
N LEU A 67 -9.69 6.23 5.96
CA LEU A 67 -9.44 5.23 4.93
C LEU A 67 -9.40 3.80 5.51
N VAL A 68 -8.74 3.61 6.67
CA VAL A 68 -8.71 2.32 7.36
C VAL A 68 -10.12 1.92 7.81
N GLU A 69 -10.87 2.84 8.40
CA GLU A 69 -12.24 2.59 8.85
C GLU A 69 -13.17 2.25 7.68
N SER A 70 -13.12 3.01 6.59
CA SER A 70 -13.94 2.74 5.40
C SER A 70 -13.59 1.40 4.76
N THR A 71 -12.30 1.08 4.66
CA THR A 71 -11.83 -0.21 4.11
C THR A 71 -12.29 -1.37 4.97
N ASN A 72 -12.23 -1.25 6.30
CA ASN A 72 -12.73 -2.28 7.21
C ASN A 72 -14.24 -2.50 7.07
N ASN A 73 -15.02 -1.41 6.95
CA ASN A 73 -16.47 -1.52 6.71
C ASN A 73 -16.76 -2.21 5.38
N SER A 74 -16.03 -1.87 4.30
CA SER A 74 -16.16 -2.54 3.01
C SER A 74 -15.83 -4.03 3.08
N ILE A 75 -14.82 -4.40 3.87
CA ILE A 75 -14.47 -5.82 4.10
C ILE A 75 -15.58 -6.54 4.85
N GLU A 76 -16.16 -5.93 5.90
CA GLU A 76 -17.28 -6.54 6.64
C GLU A 76 -18.49 -6.78 5.74
N ILE A 77 -18.82 -5.82 4.88
CA ILE A 77 -19.89 -5.95 3.88
C ILE A 77 -19.58 -7.10 2.92
N ALA A 78 -18.33 -7.19 2.43
CA ALA A 78 -17.91 -8.25 1.52
C ALA A 78 -17.96 -9.63 2.17
N GLU A 79 -17.51 -9.77 3.42
CA GLU A 79 -17.57 -11.01 4.20
C GLU A 79 -19.01 -11.49 4.35
N LYS A 80 -19.93 -10.62 4.78
CA LYS A 80 -21.36 -10.94 4.93
C LYS A 80 -22.01 -11.35 3.61
N ALA A 81 -21.78 -10.56 2.55
CA ALA A 81 -22.34 -10.84 1.24
C ALA A 81 -21.86 -12.19 0.67
N LEU A 82 -20.57 -12.52 0.84
CA LEU A 82 -20.01 -13.80 0.40
C LEU A 82 -20.59 -14.98 1.19
N MET A 83 -20.81 -14.83 2.51
CA MET A 83 -21.47 -15.84 3.34
C MET A 83 -22.92 -16.10 2.92
N GLU A 84 -23.61 -15.07 2.43
CA GLU A 84 -24.96 -15.19 1.86
C GLU A 84 -24.99 -15.80 0.44
N GLY A 85 -23.83 -16.16 -0.12
CA GLY A 85 -23.71 -16.78 -1.44
C GLY A 85 -23.76 -15.78 -2.60
N ILE A 86 -23.60 -14.48 -2.34
CA ILE A 86 -23.54 -13.46 -3.39
C ILE A 86 -22.27 -13.65 -4.23
N SER A 87 -22.38 -13.46 -5.55
CA SER A 87 -21.24 -13.63 -6.45
C SER A 87 -20.13 -12.60 -6.20
N SER A 88 -18.87 -13.02 -6.34
CA SER A 88 -17.69 -12.15 -6.12
C SER A 88 -17.70 -10.89 -6.99
N GLU A 89 -18.29 -10.96 -8.19
CA GLU A 89 -18.46 -9.80 -9.08
C GLU A 89 -19.38 -8.75 -8.46
N VAL A 90 -20.53 -9.17 -7.92
CA VAL A 90 -21.50 -8.28 -7.28
C VAL A 90 -20.93 -7.72 -5.98
N VAL A 91 -20.24 -8.55 -5.19
CA VAL A 91 -19.55 -8.12 -3.97
C VAL A 91 -18.55 -7.01 -4.28
N GLY A 92 -17.80 -7.10 -5.38
CA GLY A 92 -16.86 -6.05 -5.77
C GLY A 92 -17.54 -4.73 -6.14
N LYS A 93 -18.68 -4.79 -6.82
CA LYS A 93 -19.47 -3.59 -7.15
C LYS A 93 -20.02 -2.88 -5.91
N ILE A 94 -20.40 -3.63 -4.87
CA ILE A 94 -21.01 -3.05 -3.66
C ILE A 94 -19.95 -2.57 -2.67
N SER A 95 -18.91 -3.37 -2.45
CA SER A 95 -17.86 -3.08 -1.46
C SER A 95 -16.78 -2.12 -1.96
N GLY A 96 -16.64 -1.98 -3.29
CA GLY A 96 -15.55 -1.21 -3.91
C GLY A 96 -14.17 -1.86 -3.78
N LEU A 97 -14.08 -3.08 -3.25
CA LEU A 97 -12.81 -3.78 -3.05
C LEU A 97 -12.28 -4.38 -4.36
N LYS A 98 -10.95 -4.48 -4.46
CA LYS A 98 -10.28 -5.21 -5.54
C LYS A 98 -10.70 -6.68 -5.57
N SER A 99 -10.75 -7.23 -6.77
CA SER A 99 -11.04 -8.66 -7.01
C SER A 99 -10.07 -9.60 -6.28
N SER A 100 -8.80 -9.23 -6.16
CA SER A 100 -7.79 -9.98 -5.41
C SER A 100 -8.14 -10.08 -3.92
N LEU A 101 -8.51 -8.96 -3.30
CA LEU A 101 -8.91 -8.93 -1.89
C LEU A 101 -10.23 -9.68 -1.67
N ILE A 102 -11.18 -9.60 -2.60
CA ILE A 102 -12.43 -10.38 -2.53
C ILE A 102 -12.17 -11.88 -2.64
N ALA A 103 -11.25 -12.30 -3.52
CA ALA A 103 -10.84 -13.69 -3.63
C ALA A 103 -10.19 -14.18 -2.32
N ASP A 104 -9.33 -13.37 -1.72
CA ASP A 104 -8.72 -13.65 -0.42
C ASP A 104 -9.76 -13.77 0.70
N ILE A 105 -10.76 -12.89 0.72
CA ILE A 105 -11.88 -12.97 1.68
C ILE A 105 -12.66 -14.28 1.44
N LYS A 106 -13.07 -14.54 0.20
CA LYS A 106 -13.87 -15.72 -0.19
C LYS A 106 -13.20 -17.02 0.23
N SER A 107 -11.89 -17.13 0.04
CA SER A 107 -11.12 -18.32 0.42
C SER A 107 -11.14 -18.64 1.93
N LYS A 108 -11.56 -17.68 2.77
CA LYS A 108 -11.58 -17.79 4.24
C LYS A 108 -12.99 -17.91 4.82
N VAL A 109 -14.01 -17.45 4.09
CA VAL A 109 -15.42 -17.54 4.51
C VAL A 109 -16.15 -18.75 3.91
N SER A 110 -15.58 -19.38 2.88
CA SER A 110 -16.01 -20.70 2.36
C SER A 110 -15.35 -21.82 3.15
#